data_AF-A0A5N8AGR9-F1
#
_entry.id   AF-A0A5N8AGR9-F1
#
_cell.length_a   1.000
_cell.length_b   1.000
_cell.length_c   1.000
_cell.angle_alpha   90.00
_cell.angle_beta   90.00
_cell.angle_gamma   90.00
#
_symmetry.space_group_name_H-M   'P 1'
#
loop_
_entity.id
_entity.type
_entity.pdbx_description
1 polymer ?
#
loop_
_entity_poly.entity_id
_entity_poly.type
_entity_poly.pdbx_seq_one_letter_code
_entity_poly.pdbx_strand_id
1 'polypeptide(L)'
;MLTYKVERPVFPGFEVDTEFALNAISLLPLPLDDFTVEVEEAKLAYVKTIKEGSVERAGLEAITSDELGRLIKTKISASYIYSLVFLEEHNVAKFNIIIELPSRASQQPTRLLAAMEYKPEQKILRLLTLF
;
A
#
# COMPACT_ATOMS: atom_id res chain seq x y z
N MET A 1 -7.92 3.53 23.23
CA MET A 1 -8.02 2.43 22.25
C MET A 1 -8.70 3.00 21.00
N LEU A 2 -7.93 3.28 19.95
CA LEU A 2 -8.47 3.86 18.71
C LEU A 2 -9.12 2.75 17.90
N THR A 3 -10.43 2.69 17.96
CA THR A 3 -11.27 1.78 17.17
C THR A 3 -11.15 2.21 15.70
N TYR A 4 -10.41 1.41 14.93
CA TYR A 4 -10.16 1.63 13.51
C TYR A 4 -11.46 1.60 12.68
N LYS A 5 -11.57 2.49 11.69
CA LYS A 5 -12.66 2.48 10.69
C LYS A 5 -12.43 1.34 9.71
N VAL A 6 -13.35 0.38 9.69
CA VAL A 6 -13.46 -0.75 8.74
C VAL A 6 -13.20 -0.29 7.30
N GLU A 7 -12.55 -1.13 6.49
CA GLU A 7 -12.41 -0.90 5.05
C GLU A 7 -13.77 -0.50 4.46
N ARG A 8 -13.77 0.64 3.78
CA ARG A 8 -14.95 1.20 3.16
C ARG A 8 -15.08 0.58 1.76
N PRO A 9 -16.27 0.11 1.34
CA PRO A 9 -16.53 -0.01 -0.08
C PRO A 9 -16.43 1.39 -0.69
N VAL A 10 -15.46 1.60 -1.59
CA VAL A 10 -15.38 2.86 -2.36
C VAL A 10 -16.69 2.98 -3.10
N PHE A 11 -17.48 3.95 -2.70
CA PHE A 11 -18.53 4.44 -3.57
C PHE A 11 -17.80 5.26 -4.63
N PRO A 12 -18.01 4.98 -5.93
CA PRO A 12 -17.49 5.84 -6.99
C PRO A 12 -17.81 7.31 -6.66
N GLY A 13 -16.80 8.18 -6.63
CA GLY A 13 -16.95 9.60 -6.28
C GLY A 13 -16.30 10.06 -4.96
N PHE A 14 -15.43 9.26 -4.33
CA PHE A 14 -14.65 9.65 -3.14
C PHE A 14 -13.13 9.54 -3.33
N GLU A 15 -12.68 9.37 -4.57
CA GLU A 15 -11.28 9.39 -4.99
C GLU A 15 -10.63 10.76 -4.69
N VAL A 16 -11.45 11.80 -4.68
CA VAL A 16 -11.10 13.18 -4.34
C VAL A 16 -10.49 13.31 -2.93
N ASP A 17 -10.92 12.49 -1.96
CA ASP A 17 -10.36 12.52 -0.59
C ASP A 17 -8.89 12.10 -0.59
N THR A 18 -8.53 11.15 -1.45
CA THR A 18 -7.15 10.67 -1.63
C THR A 18 -6.29 11.77 -2.24
N GLU A 19 -6.77 12.45 -3.27
CA GLU A 19 -6.07 13.57 -3.89
C GLU A 19 -5.84 14.72 -2.90
N PHE A 20 -6.88 15.07 -2.10
CA PHE A 20 -6.75 16.08 -1.05
C PHE A 20 -5.71 15.68 0.01
N ALA A 21 -5.65 14.40 0.39
CA ALA A 21 -4.65 13.92 1.34
C ALA A 21 -3.22 14.01 0.77
N LEU A 22 -3.03 13.67 -0.51
CA LEU A 22 -1.72 13.73 -1.18
C LEU A 22 -1.17 15.16 -1.26
N ASN A 23 -2.03 16.18 -1.38
CA ASN A 23 -1.64 17.58 -1.38
C ASN A 23 -0.91 18.00 -0.08
N ALA A 24 -1.11 17.28 1.03
CA ALA A 24 -0.41 17.56 2.28
C ALA A 24 1.08 17.17 2.25
N ILE A 25 1.49 16.28 1.34
CA ILE A 25 2.84 15.72 1.27
C ILE A 25 3.49 15.84 -0.11
N SER A 26 2.81 16.47 -1.07
CA SER A 26 3.29 16.61 -2.44
C SER A 26 2.72 17.85 -3.10
N LEU A 27 3.55 18.52 -3.90
CA LEU A 27 3.15 19.63 -4.77
C LEU A 27 2.45 19.16 -6.05
N LEU A 28 2.42 17.86 -6.31
CA LEU A 28 1.79 17.25 -7.48
C LEU A 28 0.83 16.13 -7.05
N PRO A 29 -0.31 16.47 -6.40
CA PRO A 29 -1.33 15.49 -6.04
C PRO A 29 -2.04 15.00 -7.31
N LEU A 30 -1.81 13.74 -7.67
CA LEU A 30 -2.35 13.09 -8.86
C LEU A 30 -3.18 11.87 -8.43
N PRO A 31 -4.25 11.54 -9.18
CA PRO A 31 -4.99 10.31 -8.96
C PRO A 31 -4.08 9.08 -9.07
N LEU A 32 -4.25 8.12 -8.15
CA LEU A 32 -3.38 6.94 -8.05
C LEU A 32 -3.68 5.86 -9.10
N ASP A 33 -4.79 5.96 -9.84
CA ASP A 33 -5.23 4.95 -10.81
C ASP A 33 -4.21 4.71 -11.93
N ASP A 34 -3.57 5.79 -12.37
CA ASP A 34 -2.54 5.79 -13.41
C ASP A 34 -1.17 5.32 -12.91
N PHE A 35 -0.97 5.15 -11.61
CA PHE A 35 0.34 4.86 -11.06
C PHE A 35 0.71 3.39 -11.26
N THR A 36 1.99 3.16 -11.54
CA THR A 36 2.58 1.81 -11.53
C THR A 36 3.07 1.52 -10.12
N VAL A 37 2.70 0.35 -9.58
CA VAL A 37 3.21 -0.10 -8.28
C VAL A 37 4.50 -0.88 -8.51
N GLU A 38 5.61 -0.35 -8.01
CA GLU A 38 6.92 -0.99 -8.08
C GLU A 38 7.23 -1.75 -6.80
N VAL A 39 7.60 -3.02 -6.95
CA VAL A 39 8.07 -3.89 -5.86
C VAL A 39 9.47 -4.38 -6.23
N GLU A 40 10.48 -3.95 -5.48
CA GLU A 40 11.84 -4.47 -5.67
C GLU A 40 11.95 -5.91 -5.18
N GLU A 41 12.57 -6.79 -5.97
CA GLU A 41 12.76 -8.21 -5.61
C GLU A 41 13.50 -8.38 -4.28
N ALA A 42 14.53 -7.57 -4.03
CA ALA A 42 15.29 -7.60 -2.78
C ALA A 42 14.41 -7.30 -1.55
N LYS A 43 13.45 -6.38 -1.69
CA LYS A 43 12.49 -6.06 -0.62
C LYS A 43 11.46 -7.15 -0.46
N LEU A 44 10.97 -7.73 -1.55
CA LEU A 44 10.07 -8.87 -1.48
C LEU A 44 10.73 -10.05 -0.76
N ALA A 45 12.00 -10.34 -1.07
CA ALA A 45 12.77 -11.36 -0.38
C ALA A 45 12.89 -11.07 1.13
N TYR A 46 13.17 -9.82 1.50
CA TYR A 46 13.22 -9.39 2.91
C TYR A 46 11.88 -9.55 3.64
N VAL A 47 10.77 -9.18 2.99
CA VAL A 47 9.43 -9.34 3.56
C VAL A 47 9.12 -10.82 3.78
N LYS A 48 9.46 -11.69 2.83
CA LYS A 48 9.26 -13.15 2.95
C LYS A 48 10.06 -13.76 4.11
N THR A 49 11.27 -13.29 4.38
CA THR A 49 12.13 -13.86 5.43
C THR A 49 11.80 -13.37 6.84
N ILE A 50 11.49 -12.08 7.02
CA ILE A 50 11.25 -11.50 8.35
C ILE A 50 9.80 -11.71 8.82
N LYS A 51 8.85 -11.89 7.89
CA LYS A 51 7.41 -11.93 8.17
C LYS A 51 6.77 -13.24 7.73
N GLU A 52 7.53 -14.34 7.78
CA GLU A 52 7.12 -15.68 7.34
C GLU A 52 5.69 -16.04 7.78
N GLY A 53 5.35 -15.86 9.07
CA GLY A 53 4.02 -16.20 9.58
C GLY A 53 2.86 -15.29 9.11
N SER A 54 3.09 -14.06 8.68
CA SER A 54 2.04 -13.22 8.06
C SER A 54 1.97 -13.45 6.56
N VAL A 55 3.11 -13.71 5.91
CA VAL A 55 3.23 -14.03 4.48
C VAL A 55 2.58 -15.38 4.17
N GLU A 56 2.81 -16.40 5.00
CA GLU A 56 2.19 -17.73 4.89
C GLU A 56 0.67 -17.64 5.05
N ARG A 57 0.19 -16.96 6.10
CA ARG A 57 -1.25 -16.78 6.34
C ARG A 57 -1.94 -16.04 5.20
N ALA A 58 -1.26 -15.07 4.59
CA ALA A 58 -1.73 -14.33 3.43
C ALA A 58 -1.54 -15.07 2.09
N GLY A 59 -0.87 -16.23 2.09
CA GLY A 59 -0.60 -17.02 0.88
C GLY A 59 0.37 -16.37 -0.10
N LEU A 60 1.28 -15.53 0.38
CA LEU A 60 2.22 -14.72 -0.41
C LEU A 60 3.60 -15.37 -0.60
N GLU A 61 3.81 -16.60 -0.14
CA GLU A 61 5.12 -17.28 -0.20
C GLU A 61 5.69 -17.36 -1.62
N ALA A 62 4.86 -17.72 -2.59
CA ALA A 62 5.23 -17.88 -3.99
C ALA A 62 4.97 -16.62 -4.84
N ILE A 63 4.48 -15.52 -4.25
CA ILE A 63 4.14 -14.33 -5.04
C ILE A 63 5.41 -13.70 -5.64
N THR A 64 5.34 -13.27 -6.88
CA THR A 64 6.37 -12.47 -7.54
C THR A 64 6.20 -10.98 -7.24
N SER A 65 7.25 -10.19 -7.50
CA SER A 65 7.17 -8.72 -7.37
C SER A 65 6.07 -8.11 -8.22
N ASP A 66 5.93 -8.59 -9.47
CA ASP A 66 4.90 -8.12 -10.39
C ASP A 66 3.48 -8.46 -9.90
N GLU A 67 3.28 -9.68 -9.40
CA GLU A 67 1.99 -10.09 -8.85
C GLU A 67 1.62 -9.30 -7.60
N LEU A 68 2.59 -9.05 -6.71
CA LEU A 68 2.35 -8.22 -5.53
C LEU A 68 2.05 -6.78 -5.92
N GLY A 69 2.78 -6.22 -6.89
CA GLY A 69 2.51 -4.87 -7.42
C GLY A 69 1.10 -4.75 -7.99
N ARG A 70 0.66 -5.72 -8.81
CA ARG A 70 -0.72 -5.77 -9.33
C ARG A 70 -1.74 -5.89 -8.21
N LEU A 71 -1.50 -6.76 -7.23
CA LEU A 71 -2.39 -6.94 -6.08
C LEU A 71 -2.56 -5.64 -5.30
N ILE A 72 -1.46 -4.97 -4.94
CA ILE A 72 -1.49 -3.67 -4.27
C ILE A 72 -2.26 -2.66 -5.12
N LYS A 73 -2.01 -2.61 -6.44
CA LYS A 73 -2.69 -1.70 -7.36
C LYS A 73 -4.22 -1.90 -7.36
N THR A 74 -4.71 -3.14 -7.29
CA THR A 74 -6.17 -3.39 -7.23
C THR A 74 -6.82 -2.91 -5.93
N LYS A 75 -6.02 -2.70 -4.88
CA LYS A 75 -6.49 -2.30 -3.56
C LYS A 75 -6.32 -0.81 -3.31
N ILE A 76 -5.35 -0.16 -3.95
CA ILE A 76 -4.91 1.19 -3.57
C ILE A 76 -5.97 2.27 -3.73
N SER A 77 -6.78 2.20 -4.79
CA SER A 77 -7.89 3.13 -5.02
C SER A 77 -9.00 2.98 -3.97
N ALA A 78 -9.04 1.83 -3.29
CA ALA A 78 -9.97 1.53 -2.21
C ALA A 78 -9.40 1.57 -0.80
N SER A 79 -8.09 1.72 -0.68
CA SER A 79 -7.43 1.81 0.61
C SER A 79 -7.45 3.23 1.13
N TYR A 80 -7.72 3.38 2.42
CA TYR A 80 -7.40 4.62 3.13
C TYR A 80 -5.90 4.82 3.21
N ILE A 81 -5.47 6.07 3.06
CA ILE A 81 -4.10 6.48 3.30
C ILE A 81 -3.91 6.79 4.79
N TYR A 82 -2.85 6.26 5.38
CA TYR A 82 -2.43 6.45 6.76
C TYR A 82 -1.02 7.00 6.82
N SER A 83 -0.64 7.60 7.96
CA SER A 83 0.75 8.00 8.25
C SER A 83 1.42 8.79 7.12
N LEU A 84 0.69 9.73 6.50
CA LEU A 84 1.21 10.59 5.45
C LEU A 84 2.32 11.47 6.03
N VAL A 85 3.51 11.39 5.44
CA VAL A 85 4.68 12.16 5.85
C VAL A 85 5.51 12.54 4.62
N PHE A 86 5.94 13.79 4.56
CA PHE A 86 7.03 14.22 3.69
C PHE A 86 8.34 14.26 4.50
N LEU A 87 9.33 13.48 4.06
CA LEU A 87 10.65 13.42 4.66
C LEU A 87 11.58 14.38 3.90
N GLU A 88 11.71 15.61 4.39
CA GLU A 88 12.50 16.66 3.74
C GLU A 88 13.96 16.24 3.49
N GLU A 89 14.59 15.58 4.48
CA GLU A 89 16.00 15.14 4.42
C GLU A 89 16.29 14.18 3.25
N HIS A 90 15.29 13.41 2.82
CA HIS A 90 15.41 12.43 1.76
C HIS A 90 14.61 12.82 0.51
N ASN A 91 13.87 13.94 0.57
CA ASN A 91 12.90 14.35 -0.44
C ASN A 91 11.92 13.22 -0.81
N VAL A 92 11.39 12.53 0.22
CA VAL A 92 10.50 11.36 0.05
C VAL A 92 9.12 11.66 0.63
N ALA A 93 8.11 11.69 -0.22
CA ALA A 93 6.72 11.63 0.19
C ALA A 93 6.33 10.15 0.40
N LYS A 94 5.81 9.82 1.58
CA LYS A 94 5.38 8.45 1.88
C LYS A 94 4.07 8.39 2.65
N PHE A 95 3.40 7.26 2.51
CA PHE A 95 2.20 6.95 3.25
C PHE A 95 2.04 5.44 3.42
N ASN A 96 1.10 5.04 4.26
CA ASN A 96 0.76 3.65 4.48
C ASN A 96 -0.65 3.35 3.98
N ILE A 97 -0.87 2.13 3.52
CA ILE A 97 -2.20 1.56 3.27
C ILE A 97 -2.34 0.24 4.00
N ILE A 98 -3.58 -0.13 4.31
CA ILE A 98 -3.90 -1.49 4.77
C ILE A 98 -4.43 -2.27 3.58
N ILE A 99 -3.94 -3.51 3.46
CA ILE A 99 -4.33 -4.48 2.45
C ILE A 99 -4.91 -5.69 3.18
N GLU A 100 -6.19 -5.96 2.95
CA GLU A 100 -6.84 -7.18 3.40
C GLU A 100 -6.75 -8.28 2.34
N LEU A 101 -6.14 -9.40 2.73
CA LEU A 101 -6.00 -10.61 1.92
C LEU A 101 -6.75 -11.78 2.54
N PRO A 102 -7.37 -12.66 1.75
CA PRO A 102 -7.98 -13.89 2.28
C PRO A 102 -6.94 -14.70 3.05
N SER A 103 -7.28 -15.12 4.27
CA SER A 103 -6.43 -15.99 5.06
C SER A 103 -6.59 -17.44 4.61
N ARG A 104 -5.47 -18.17 4.51
CA ARG A 104 -5.50 -19.63 4.29
C ARG A 104 -5.81 -20.40 5.57
N ALA A 105 -5.49 -19.84 6.73
CA ALA A 105 -5.54 -20.53 8.02
C ALA A 105 -6.80 -20.21 8.85
N SER A 106 -7.53 -19.15 8.50
CA SER A 106 -8.69 -18.68 9.26
C SER A 106 -9.75 -18.07 8.35
N GLN A 107 -10.99 -17.95 8.86
CA GLN A 107 -12.06 -17.23 8.17
C GLN A 107 -11.89 -15.70 8.20
N GLN A 108 -10.90 -15.17 8.94
CA GLN A 108 -10.64 -13.74 9.01
C GLN A 108 -9.53 -13.35 8.05
N PRO A 109 -9.67 -12.25 7.29
CA PRO A 109 -8.63 -11.80 6.37
C PRO A 109 -7.32 -11.48 7.12
N THR A 110 -6.20 -11.78 6.48
CA THR A 110 -4.88 -11.32 6.93
C THR A 110 -4.71 -9.87 6.49
N ARG A 111 -4.47 -8.98 7.46
CA ARG A 111 -4.18 -7.57 7.23
C ARG A 111 -2.68 -7.36 7.12
N LEU A 112 -2.28 -6.66 6.07
CA LEU A 112 -0.89 -6.23 5.87
C LEU A 112 -0.85 -4.72 5.74
N LEU A 113 0.13 -4.10 6.39
CA LEU A 113 0.37 -2.66 6.25
C LEU A 113 1.48 -2.43 5.23
N ALA A 114 1.14 -1.85 4.08
CA ALA A 114 2.09 -1.51 3.04
C ALA A 114 2.49 -0.04 3.16
N ALA A 115 3.79 0.20 3.33
CA ALA A 115 4.35 1.54 3.26
C ALA A 115 4.77 1.84 1.82
N MET A 116 4.27 2.93 1.27
CA MET A 116 4.45 3.35 -0.12
C MET A 116 5.19 4.69 -0.19
N GLU A 117 6.15 4.79 -1.09
CA GLU A 117 6.73 6.04 -1.56
C GLU A 117 5.92 6.55 -2.74
N TYR A 118 5.52 7.83 -2.68
CA TYR A 118 4.75 8.53 -3.70
C TYR A 118 5.69 9.31 -4.62
N LYS A 119 5.78 8.89 -5.90
CA LYS A 119 6.66 9.49 -6.92
C LYS A 119 5.84 10.02 -8.10
N PRO A 120 5.21 11.19 -7.95
CA PRO A 120 4.21 11.66 -8.91
C PRO A 120 4.75 12.00 -10.28
N GLU A 121 5.99 12.51 -10.38
CA GLU A 121 6.62 12.87 -11.65
C GLU A 121 6.84 11.66 -12.56
N GLN A 122 7.00 10.48 -11.96
CA GLN A 122 7.20 9.21 -12.65
C GLN A 122 5.92 8.37 -12.72
N LYS A 123 4.83 8.80 -12.06
CA LYS A 123 3.63 8.01 -11.81
C LYS A 123 3.96 6.62 -11.20
N ILE A 124 4.85 6.62 -10.20
CA ILE A 124 5.29 5.39 -9.51
C ILE A 124 4.87 5.44 -8.04
N LEU A 125 4.31 4.32 -7.56
CA LEU A 125 4.15 4.01 -6.15
C LEU A 125 5.11 2.89 -5.79
N ARG A 126 6.19 3.22 -5.09
CA ARG A 126 7.20 2.23 -4.74
C ARG A 126 6.93 1.63 -3.38
N LEU A 127 6.89 0.31 -3.28
CA LEU A 127 6.78 -0.38 -2.00
C LEU A 127 8.08 -0.18 -1.19
N LEU A 128 7.95 0.43 -0.02
CA LEU A 128 9.04 0.60 0.94
C LEU A 128 9.18 -0.64 1.81
N THR A 129 8.08 -1.12 2.37
CA THR A 129 8.03 -2.31 3.22
C THR A 129 6.59 -2.79 3.42
N LEU A 130 6.43 -4.00 3.94
CA LEU A 130 5.16 -4.65 4.25
C LEU A 130 5.23 -5.23 5.67
N PHE A 131 4.21 -4.97 6.50
CA PHE A 131 4.15 -5.44 7.90
C PHE A 131 2.96 -6.35 8.18
#